data_AF-L8FPB4-F1
#
_entry.id   AF-L8FPB4-F1
#
_cell.length_a   1.000
_cell.length_b   1.000
_cell.length_c   1.000
_cell.angle_alpha   90.00
_cell.angle_beta   90.00
_cell.angle_gamma   90.00
#
_symmetry.space_group_name_H-M   'P 1'
#
loop_
_entity.id
_entity.type
_entity.pdbx_description
1 polymer ?
#
loop_
_entity_poly.entity_id
_entity_poly.type
_entity_poly.pdbx_seq_one_letter_code
_entity_poly.pdbx_strand_id
1 'polypeptide(L)'
;MADDPAFNPALIVVDVQEGFCPPSGALAVPNGRSILPTINTLLTYPFVLKIATKDWHPAGHISFASSHPGAEPFTSFATITNLENEEEKYESRLWLDHCIQGTPGAELVKDLDISKIDKILEKGQIKSVEMYSAFYPPPLLSPRGRQRVIHPTQGKGGDGCIRSRPSSRLLRRCYGGGCGERGI
;
A
#
# COMPACT_ATOMS: atom_id res chain seq x y z
N MET A 1 3.79 -5.25 -41.48
CA MET A 1 2.86 -5.21 -40.32
C MET A 1 3.74 -4.96 -39.12
N ALA A 2 3.73 -3.75 -38.56
CA ALA A 2 4.57 -3.44 -37.41
C ALA A 2 4.10 -4.26 -36.21
N ASP A 3 5.05 -4.88 -35.51
CA ASP A 3 4.84 -5.64 -34.29
C ASP A 3 4.11 -4.79 -33.25
N ASP A 4 2.87 -5.15 -32.93
CA ASP A 4 2.21 -4.65 -31.73
C ASP A 4 3.04 -5.17 -30.54
N PRO A 5 3.64 -4.31 -29.69
CA PRO A 5 4.43 -4.79 -28.58
C PRO A 5 3.54 -5.70 -27.72
N ALA A 6 3.92 -6.97 -27.63
CA ALA A 6 3.19 -7.98 -26.88
C ALA A 6 2.85 -7.42 -25.49
N PHE A 7 1.56 -7.39 -25.15
CA PHE A 7 1.10 -6.95 -23.85
C PHE A 7 1.70 -7.83 -22.76
N ASN A 8 2.54 -7.25 -21.92
CA ASN A 8 3.29 -7.92 -20.86
C ASN A 8 2.78 -7.45 -19.49
N PRO A 9 1.71 -8.08 -18.94
CA PRO A 9 1.12 -7.64 -17.70
C PRO A 9 1.94 -8.06 -16.48
N ALA A 10 1.95 -7.20 -15.46
CA ALA A 10 2.42 -7.52 -14.12
C ALA A 10 1.24 -7.54 -13.14
N LEU A 11 1.39 -8.29 -12.04
CA LEU A 11 0.45 -8.34 -10.92
C LEU A 11 1.08 -7.72 -9.69
N ILE A 12 0.34 -6.83 -9.01
CA ILE A 12 0.72 -6.28 -7.71
C ILE A 12 -0.35 -6.68 -6.70
N VAL A 13 0.04 -7.45 -5.70
CA VAL A 13 -0.76 -7.87 -4.55
C VAL A 13 -0.51 -6.88 -3.42
N VAL A 14 -1.49 -6.04 -3.12
CA VAL A 14 -1.31 -4.91 -2.22
C VAL A 14 -1.73 -5.26 -0.81
N ASP A 15 -0.78 -5.18 0.13
CA ASP A 15 -0.99 -5.10 1.58
C ASP A 15 -1.87 -6.24 2.15
N VAL A 16 -1.64 -7.46 1.68
CA VAL A 16 -2.35 -8.65 2.17
C VAL A 16 -1.64 -9.17 3.43
N GLN A 17 -1.70 -8.36 4.48
CA GLN A 17 -1.00 -8.55 5.74
C GLN A 17 -1.93 -8.95 6.88
N GLU A 18 -1.37 -9.59 7.90
CA GLU A 18 -2.06 -9.99 9.13
C GLU A 18 -2.70 -8.80 9.84
N GLY A 19 -2.07 -7.62 9.82
CA GLY A 19 -2.55 -6.38 10.44
C GLY A 19 -3.86 -5.85 9.84
N PHE A 20 -4.15 -6.20 8.58
CA PHE A 20 -5.38 -5.84 7.88
C PHE A 20 -6.40 -6.97 7.83
N CYS A 21 -6.11 -8.13 8.41
CA CYS A 21 -6.97 -9.30 8.33
C CYS A 21 -7.49 -9.73 9.70
N PRO A 22 -8.76 -10.18 9.79
CA PRO A 22 -9.24 -10.85 10.99
C PRO A 22 -8.50 -12.19 11.20
N PRO A 23 -8.52 -12.73 12.44
CA PRO A 23 -9.21 -12.22 13.62
C PRO A 23 -8.41 -11.20 14.44
N SER A 24 -7.09 -11.10 14.22
CA SER A 24 -6.17 -10.40 15.13
C SER A 24 -5.56 -9.12 14.57
N GLY A 25 -5.88 -8.74 13.33
CA GLY A 25 -5.35 -7.52 12.72
C GLY A 25 -5.80 -6.26 13.47
N ALA A 26 -4.83 -5.41 13.84
CA ALA A 26 -5.10 -4.14 14.52
C ALA A 26 -5.94 -3.17 13.68
N LEU A 27 -5.87 -3.28 12.34
CA LEU A 27 -6.68 -2.53 11.39
C LEU A 27 -7.45 -3.49 10.46
N ALA A 28 -8.04 -4.53 11.05
CA ALA A 28 -8.70 -5.59 10.31
C ALA A 28 -9.85 -5.07 9.44
N VAL A 29 -9.76 -5.35 8.14
CA VAL A 29 -10.84 -5.13 7.18
C VAL A 29 -11.83 -6.30 7.29
N PRO A 30 -13.14 -6.04 7.47
CA PRO A 30 -14.15 -7.09 7.50
C PRO A 30 -14.05 -7.99 6.26
N ASN A 31 -14.03 -9.31 6.48
CA ASN A 31 -13.87 -10.32 5.43
C ASN A 31 -12.59 -10.18 4.57
N GLY A 32 -11.54 -9.49 5.06
CA GLY A 32 -10.31 -9.24 4.30
C GLY A 32 -9.61 -10.50 3.77
N ARG A 33 -9.80 -11.66 4.42
CA ARG A 33 -9.26 -12.96 3.96
C ARG A 33 -10.04 -13.59 2.80
N SER A 34 -11.28 -13.17 2.54
CA SER A 34 -12.15 -13.80 1.54
C SER A 34 -11.63 -13.69 0.11
N ILE A 35 -10.75 -12.72 -0.16
CA ILE A 35 -10.14 -12.50 -1.48
C ILE A 35 -8.93 -13.40 -1.77
N LEU A 36 -8.39 -14.09 -0.76
CA LEU A 36 -7.17 -14.90 -0.89
C LEU A 36 -7.27 -16.00 -1.95
N PRO A 37 -8.38 -16.78 -2.05
CA PRO A 37 -8.51 -17.77 -3.12
C PRO A 37 -8.41 -17.15 -4.52
N THR A 38 -8.99 -15.97 -4.72
CA THR A 38 -8.92 -15.24 -5.99
C THR A 38 -7.49 -14.76 -6.26
N ILE A 39 -6.81 -14.20 -5.27
CA ILE A 39 -5.41 -13.76 -5.41
C ILE A 39 -4.50 -14.94 -5.75
N ASN A 40 -4.63 -16.06 -5.05
CA ASN A 40 -3.83 -17.27 -5.30
C ASN A 40 -4.09 -17.84 -6.69
N THR A 41 -5.34 -17.77 -7.18
CA THR A 41 -5.66 -18.13 -8.57
C THR A 41 -4.96 -17.17 -9.54
N LEU A 42 -5.02 -15.85 -9.29
CA LEU A 42 -4.33 -14.85 -10.12
C LEU A 42 -2.82 -15.09 -10.18
N LEU A 43 -2.21 -15.48 -9.07
CA LEU A 43 -0.78 -15.80 -9.00
C LEU A 43 -0.37 -16.97 -9.90
N THR A 44 -1.30 -17.80 -10.38
CA THR A 44 -0.99 -18.89 -11.33
C THR A 44 -0.85 -18.44 -12.78
N TYR A 45 -1.37 -17.27 -13.15
CA TYR A 45 -1.32 -16.79 -14.53
C TYR A 45 0.09 -16.30 -14.93
N PRO A 46 0.39 -16.26 -16.25
CA PRO A 46 1.71 -15.92 -16.77
C PRO A 46 1.97 -14.40 -16.79
N PHE A 47 1.85 -13.75 -15.63
CA PHE A 47 2.32 -12.38 -15.46
C PHE A 47 3.85 -12.34 -15.57
N VAL A 48 4.40 -11.31 -16.25
CA VAL A 48 5.85 -11.14 -16.40
C VAL A 48 6.53 -10.77 -15.09
N LEU A 49 5.76 -10.30 -14.11
CA LEU A 49 6.22 -9.93 -12.78
C LEU A 49 5.06 -9.98 -11.78
N LYS A 50 5.28 -10.54 -10.60
CA LYS A 50 4.34 -10.66 -9.49
C LYS A 50 4.99 -10.08 -8.24
N ILE A 51 4.45 -8.96 -7.76
CA ILE A 51 4.95 -8.23 -6.60
C ILE A 51 3.92 -8.30 -5.48
N ALA A 52 4.35 -8.55 -4.23
CA ALA A 52 3.57 -8.17 -3.06
C ALA A 52 4.11 -6.89 -2.43
N THR A 53 3.22 -6.12 -1.81
CA THR A 53 3.61 -4.97 -0.99
C THR A 53 3.26 -5.20 0.47
N LYS A 54 4.05 -4.59 1.35
CA LYS A 54 3.82 -4.54 2.79
C LYS A 54 3.83 -3.08 3.24
N ASP A 55 2.81 -2.65 3.97
CA ASP A 55 3.00 -1.57 4.94
C ASP A 55 4.00 -2.02 5.99
N TRP A 56 4.99 -1.19 6.26
CA TRP A 56 6.14 -1.55 7.08
C TRP A 56 6.57 -0.36 7.94
N HIS A 57 5.68 0.02 8.86
CA HIS A 57 5.78 1.29 9.59
C HIS A 57 6.71 1.19 10.80
N PRO A 58 7.59 2.17 11.03
CA PRO A 58 8.29 2.27 12.31
C PRO A 58 7.29 2.55 13.45
N ALA A 59 7.64 2.16 14.68
CA ALA A 59 6.84 2.54 15.85
C ALA A 59 6.72 4.07 15.97
N GLY A 60 5.52 4.56 16.27
CA GLY A 60 5.22 6.00 16.34
C GLY A 60 5.25 6.69 14.97
N HIS A 61 4.91 5.98 13.89
CA HIS A 61 4.74 6.57 12.57
C HIS A 61 3.69 7.70 12.57
N ILE A 62 3.87 8.71 11.71
CA ILE A 62 3.03 9.92 11.65
C ILE A 62 1.56 9.61 11.34
N SER A 63 1.27 8.47 10.74
CA SER A 63 -0.10 8.05 10.43
C SER A 63 -0.84 7.43 11.63
N PHE A 64 -0.15 7.17 12.74
CA PHE A 64 -0.78 6.58 13.93
C PHE A 64 -1.36 7.65 14.83
N ALA A 65 -2.61 7.49 15.25
CA ALA A 65 -3.24 8.40 16.21
C ALA A 65 -2.47 8.46 17.53
N SER A 66 -1.85 7.35 17.96
CA SER A 66 -1.01 7.29 19.16
C SER A 66 0.21 8.23 19.13
N SER A 67 0.65 8.64 17.94
CA SER A 67 1.76 9.59 17.75
C SER A 67 1.35 11.05 17.95
N HIS A 68 0.06 11.35 18.11
CA HIS A 68 -0.48 12.70 18.19
C HIS A 68 -1.32 12.89 19.47
N PRO A 69 -0.90 13.74 20.42
CA PRO A 69 -1.63 13.94 21.67
C PRO A 69 -3.09 14.38 21.45
N GLY A 70 -4.02 13.61 22.03
CA GLY A 70 -5.47 13.89 21.95
C GLY A 70 -6.12 13.55 20.61
N ALA A 71 -5.40 12.88 19.70
CA ALA A 71 -5.96 12.41 18.44
C ALA A 71 -6.72 11.10 18.60
N GLU A 72 -7.78 10.94 17.81
CA GLU A 72 -8.61 9.74 17.76
C GLU A 72 -8.42 9.03 16.41
N PRO A 73 -8.23 7.70 16.41
CA PRO A 73 -8.10 6.95 15.17
C PRO A 73 -9.39 7.07 14.34
N PHE A 74 -9.24 6.95 13.02
CA PHE A 74 -10.30 7.03 12.01
C PHE A 74 -10.96 8.41 11.83
N THR A 75 -10.81 9.35 12.76
CA THR A 75 -11.49 10.65 12.74
C THR A 75 -10.53 11.83 12.70
N SER A 76 -9.42 11.78 13.42
CA SER A 76 -8.40 12.83 13.41
C SER A 76 -7.57 12.80 12.12
N PHE A 77 -6.96 13.95 11.82
CA PHE A 77 -6.04 14.14 10.70
C PHE A 77 -4.75 14.77 11.19
N ALA A 78 -3.66 14.55 10.44
CA ALA A 78 -2.40 15.24 10.63
C ALA A 78 -1.95 15.88 9.31
N THR A 79 -1.39 17.09 9.44
CA THR A 79 -0.68 17.75 8.36
C THR A 79 0.70 17.14 8.20
N ILE A 80 0.98 16.58 7.03
CA ILE A 80 2.28 16.01 6.69
C ILE A 80 2.96 16.94 5.68
N THR A 81 4.23 17.25 5.94
CA THR A 81 5.05 18.11 5.08
C THR A 81 5.91 17.26 4.16
N ASN A 82 6.01 17.62 2.88
CA ASN A 82 6.89 16.95 1.94
C ASN A 82 8.36 17.20 2.35
N LEU A 83 9.15 16.13 2.42
CA LEU A 83 10.57 16.21 2.78
C LEU A 83 11.42 16.90 1.71
N GLU A 84 10.97 16.90 0.45
CA GLU A 84 11.69 17.54 -0.67
C GLU A 84 11.22 18.98 -0.92
N ASN A 85 10.05 19.37 -0.40
CA ASN A 85 9.48 20.69 -0.58
C ASN A 85 8.62 21.09 0.62
N GLU A 86 9.17 21.89 1.54
CA GLU A 86 8.48 22.28 2.79
C GLU A 86 7.21 23.12 2.57
N GLU A 87 7.05 23.72 1.39
CA GLU A 87 5.84 24.46 0.99
C GLU A 87 4.68 23.50 0.68
N GLU A 88 4.97 22.26 0.32
CA GLU A 88 3.97 21.25 -0.01
C GLU A 88 3.54 20.47 1.23
N LYS A 89 2.27 20.60 1.58
CA LYS A 89 1.65 19.92 2.72
C LYS A 89 0.38 19.21 2.31
N TYR A 90 0.06 18.13 3.00
CA TYR A 90 -1.20 17.41 2.80
C TYR A 90 -1.76 16.88 4.12
N GLU A 91 -3.07 16.78 4.18
CA GLU A 91 -3.78 16.15 5.30
C GLU A 91 -3.88 14.65 5.07
N SER A 92 -3.49 13.86 6.08
CA SER A 92 -3.73 12.41 6.12
C SER A 92 -4.55 12.05 7.35
N ARG A 93 -5.42 11.05 7.19
CA ARG A 93 -6.20 10.48 8.29
C ARG A 93 -5.28 9.68 9.22
N LEU A 94 -5.55 9.77 10.51
CA LEU A 94 -4.87 8.97 11.52
C LEU A 94 -5.56 7.63 11.75
N TRP A 95 -4.76 6.59 11.94
CA TRP A 95 -5.19 5.20 12.08
C TRP A 95 -4.74 4.63 13.44
N LEU A 96 -5.26 3.44 13.78
CA LEU A 96 -4.65 2.63 14.82
C LEU A 96 -3.22 2.25 14.43
N ASP A 97 -2.37 1.97 15.42
CA ASP A 97 -1.07 1.35 15.21
C ASP A 97 -1.23 0.03 14.46
N HIS A 98 -0.62 -0.09 13.29
CA HIS A 98 -0.75 -1.26 12.42
C HIS A 98 0.53 -1.49 11.63
N CYS A 99 0.71 -2.74 11.18
CA CYS A 99 1.83 -3.13 10.31
C CYS A 99 3.20 -2.60 10.78
N ILE A 100 3.43 -2.61 12.10
CA ILE A 100 4.67 -2.15 12.71
C ILE A 100 5.80 -3.12 12.38
N GLN A 101 6.95 -2.58 11.96
CA GLN A 101 8.15 -3.35 11.59
C GLN A 101 8.49 -4.44 12.63
N GLY A 102 8.66 -5.66 12.14
CA GLY A 102 9.03 -6.83 12.97
C GLY A 102 7.91 -7.39 13.84
N THR A 103 6.69 -6.87 13.76
CA THR A 103 5.54 -7.42 14.48
C THR A 103 4.77 -8.44 13.62
N PRO A 104 4.06 -9.41 14.23
CA PRO A 104 3.24 -10.36 13.48
C PRO A 104 2.20 -9.69 12.58
N GLY A 105 1.66 -8.53 12.98
CA GLY A 105 0.69 -7.77 12.18
C GLY A 105 1.28 -7.22 10.88
N ALA A 106 2.60 -7.13 10.76
CA ALA A 106 3.24 -6.63 9.55
C ALA A 106 3.61 -7.75 8.57
N GLU A 107 3.44 -9.02 8.94
CA GLU A 107 3.69 -10.14 8.05
C GLU A 107 2.57 -10.31 7.02
N LEU A 108 2.93 -10.82 5.84
CA LEU A 108 1.95 -11.29 4.86
C LEU A 108 1.15 -12.45 5.46
N VAL A 109 -0.15 -12.53 5.13
CA VAL A 109 -0.97 -13.62 5.66
C VAL A 109 -0.46 -14.96 5.16
N LYS A 110 -0.42 -15.95 6.05
CA LYS A 110 0.10 -17.31 5.76
C LYS A 110 -0.62 -18.05 4.62
N ASP A 111 -1.85 -17.64 4.32
CA ASP A 111 -2.71 -18.27 3.31
C ASP A 111 -2.45 -17.72 1.90
N LEU A 112 -1.64 -16.67 1.76
CA LEU A 112 -1.16 -16.15 0.48
C LEU A 112 -0.05 -17.07 -0.06
N ASP A 113 -0.13 -17.47 -1.33
CA ASP A 113 0.90 -18.31 -1.96
C ASP A 113 2.15 -17.49 -2.33
N ILE A 114 2.96 -17.20 -1.32
CA ILE A 114 4.19 -16.40 -1.46
C ILE A 114 5.21 -17.07 -2.38
N SER A 115 5.14 -18.40 -2.59
CA SER A 115 6.05 -19.12 -3.48
C SER A 115 5.95 -18.68 -4.94
N LYS A 116 4.83 -18.03 -5.31
CA LYS A 116 4.57 -17.50 -6.66
C LYS A 116 4.87 -16.00 -6.79
N ILE A 117 5.40 -15.36 -5.75
CA ILE A 117 5.72 -13.95 -5.73
C ILE A 117 7.21 -13.76 -6.03
N ASP A 118 7.52 -12.90 -7.00
CA ASP A 118 8.90 -12.66 -7.42
C ASP A 118 9.62 -11.67 -6.48
N LYS A 119 8.88 -10.69 -5.94
CA LYS A 119 9.45 -9.67 -5.05
C LYS A 119 8.43 -9.16 -4.04
N ILE A 120 8.93 -8.87 -2.83
CA ILE A 120 8.18 -8.17 -1.79
C ILE A 120 8.78 -6.76 -1.65
N LEU A 121 7.91 -5.74 -1.63
CA LEU A 121 8.29 -4.34 -1.46
C LEU A 121 7.68 -3.76 -0.18
N GLU A 122 8.48 -3.11 0.64
CA GLU A 122 8.07 -2.49 1.90
C GLU A 122 7.91 -0.98 1.73
N LYS A 123 6.74 -0.44 2.10
CA LYS A 123 6.40 0.99 2.01
C LYS A 123 6.08 1.57 3.39
N GLY A 124 6.04 2.90 3.49
CA GLY A 124 5.69 3.60 4.75
C GLY A 124 6.76 3.54 5.84
N GLN A 125 8.02 3.36 5.46
CA GLN A 125 9.13 3.15 6.41
C GLN A 125 9.65 4.45 7.05
N ILE A 126 9.34 5.60 6.45
CA ILE A 126 9.83 6.90 6.93
C ILE A 126 8.84 7.45 7.97
N LYS A 127 9.28 7.58 9.22
CA LYS A 127 8.42 7.93 10.38
C LYS A 127 7.53 9.16 10.15
N SER A 128 8.00 10.16 9.42
CA SER A 128 7.31 11.43 9.20
C SER A 128 6.57 11.53 7.86
N VAL A 129 6.44 10.44 7.09
CA VAL A 129 5.85 10.46 5.74
C VAL A 129 4.84 9.33 5.57
N GLU A 130 3.58 9.67 5.32
CA GLU A 130 2.58 8.68 4.91
C GLU A 130 2.83 8.18 3.48
N MET A 131 2.56 6.90 3.22
CA MET A 131 2.76 6.29 1.92
C MET A 131 1.78 5.14 1.65
N TYR A 132 0.53 5.49 1.28
CA TYR A 132 -0.44 4.49 0.80
C TYR A 132 -0.02 3.80 -0.51
N SER A 133 0.62 4.55 -1.42
CA SER A 133 0.99 4.06 -2.74
C SER A 133 2.25 3.21 -2.70
N ALA A 134 2.26 2.10 -3.44
CA ALA A 134 3.46 1.28 -3.64
C ALA A 134 4.54 1.97 -4.51
N PHE A 135 4.25 3.14 -5.07
CA PHE A 135 5.13 3.81 -6.03
C PHE A 135 5.85 5.02 -5.45
N TYR A 136 5.15 5.87 -4.70
CA TYR A 136 5.68 7.13 -4.18
C TYR A 136 4.79 7.70 -3.06
N PRO A 137 5.37 8.39 -2.05
CA PRO A 137 4.59 9.10 -1.04
C PRO A 137 3.97 10.40 -1.61
N PRO A 138 2.77 10.81 -1.15
CA PRO A 138 2.26 12.16 -1.42
C PRO A 138 3.14 13.23 -0.76
N PRO A 139 3.13 14.49 -1.26
CA PRO A 139 2.42 15.00 -2.43
C PRO A 139 3.18 14.80 -3.76
N LEU A 140 4.19 13.92 -3.80
CA LEU A 140 4.93 13.64 -5.03
C LEU A 140 3.96 13.17 -6.12
N LEU A 141 3.64 14.06 -7.06
CA LEU A 141 2.85 13.75 -8.22
C LEU A 141 3.73 12.95 -9.18
N SER A 142 3.26 11.75 -9.54
CA SER A 142 3.45 10.99 -10.78
C SER A 142 4.76 11.21 -11.59
N PRO A 143 5.42 10.15 -12.09
CA PRO A 143 6.73 10.17 -12.76
C PRO A 143 6.72 10.79 -14.18
N ARG A 144 6.22 12.02 -14.33
CA ARG A 144 6.52 12.87 -15.49
C ARG A 144 7.89 13.55 -15.36
N GLY A 145 8.44 13.62 -14.15
CA GLY A 145 9.83 13.97 -13.90
C GLY A 145 10.64 12.72 -13.56
N ARG A 146 11.77 12.51 -14.24
CA ARG A 146 12.72 11.45 -13.90
C ARG A 146 13.25 11.69 -12.48
N GLN A 147 13.00 10.79 -11.54
CA GLN A 147 13.85 10.69 -10.35
C GLN A 147 13.91 9.26 -9.82
N ARG A 148 15.08 8.92 -9.29
CA ARG A 148 15.49 7.58 -8.84
C ARG A 148 14.58 7.10 -7.71
N VAL A 149 14.03 5.91 -7.89
CA VAL A 149 13.52 5.10 -6.79
C VAL A 149 14.67 4.93 -5.78
N ILE A 150 14.53 5.48 -4.58
CA ILE A 150 15.46 5.21 -3.49
C ILE A 150 15.14 3.80 -2.99
N HIS A 151 15.79 2.81 -3.58
CA HIS A 151 15.85 1.46 -3.02
C HIS A 151 17.03 1.39 -2.05
N PRO A 152 16.82 1.13 -0.74
CA PRO A 152 17.89 0.63 0.11
C PRO A 152 18.04 -0.88 -0.08
N THR A 153 18.24 -1.35 -1.31
CA THR A 153 18.68 -2.73 -1.58
C THR A 153 19.50 -2.75 -2.86
N GLN A 154 20.78 -3.11 -2.75
CA GLN A 154 21.69 -3.39 -3.86
C GLN A 154 21.04 -4.40 -4.82
N GLY A 155 20.75 -3.99 -6.05
CA GLY A 155 20.22 -4.88 -7.09
C GLY A 155 19.98 -4.12 -8.39
N LYS A 156 20.73 -4.49 -9.44
CA LYS A 156 20.80 -3.82 -10.74
C LYS A 156 19.48 -3.90 -11.53
N GLY A 157 19.06 -2.77 -12.09
CA GLY A 157 18.67 -2.60 -13.50
C GLY A 157 17.33 -3.16 -14.01
N GLY A 158 16.45 -2.27 -14.42
CA GLY A 158 15.30 -2.55 -15.29
C GLY A 158 14.33 -1.38 -15.33
N ASP A 159 14.45 -0.49 -16.32
CA ASP A 159 13.53 0.64 -16.52
C ASP A 159 12.19 0.13 -17.07
N GLY A 160 11.28 -0.23 -16.17
CA GLY A 160 9.88 -0.52 -16.46
C GLY A 160 8.98 0.56 -15.86
N CYS A 161 8.36 1.40 -16.70
CA CYS A 161 7.36 2.37 -16.25
C CYS A 161 6.06 1.64 -15.88
N ILE A 162 5.86 1.37 -14.59
CA ILE A 162 4.60 0.81 -14.09
C ILE A 162 3.57 1.93 -14.05
N ARG A 163 2.59 1.89 -14.97
CA ARG A 163 1.41 2.76 -14.92
C ARG A 163 0.34 2.11 -14.03
N SER A 164 0.03 2.72 -12.89
CA SER A 164 -1.08 2.29 -12.03
C SER A 164 -2.11 3.40 -11.82
N ARG A 165 -3.40 3.04 -11.81
CA ARG A 165 -4.49 3.90 -11.30
C ARG A 165 -4.48 3.87 -9.74
N PRO A 166 -4.94 4.94 -9.05
CA PRO A 166 -4.78 5.05 -7.61
C PRO A 166 -5.58 4.00 -6.83
N SER A 167 -4.90 3.28 -5.93
CA SER A 167 -5.50 2.34 -4.94
C SER A 167 -6.36 3.04 -3.88
N SER A 168 -6.30 4.39 -3.79
CA SER A 168 -6.97 5.19 -2.76
C SER A 168 -8.50 5.11 -2.74
N ARG A 169 -9.14 4.56 -3.79
CA ARG A 169 -10.60 4.32 -3.79
C ARG A 169 -11.01 3.08 -2.99
N LEU A 170 -10.15 2.07 -2.83
CA LEU A 170 -10.55 0.82 -2.18
C LEU A 170 -10.63 1.01 -0.65
N LEU A 171 -9.59 1.59 -0.04
CA LEU A 171 -9.55 1.88 1.40
C LEU A 171 -10.61 2.92 1.83
N ARG A 172 -10.87 3.94 1.00
CA ARG A 172 -11.94 4.93 1.28
C ARG A 172 -13.33 4.31 1.26
N ARG A 173 -13.55 3.23 0.49
CA ARG A 173 -14.86 2.57 0.35
C ARG A 173 -15.12 1.53 1.42
N CYS A 174 -14.07 0.97 2.03
CA CYS A 174 -14.19 0.02 3.14
C CYS A 174 -14.46 0.69 4.50
N TYR A 175 -14.01 1.93 4.70
CA TYR A 175 -14.17 2.66 5.99
C TYR A 175 -15.08 3.91 5.91
N GLY A 176 -15.62 4.24 4.74
CA GLY A 176 -16.62 5.30 4.56
C GLY A 176 -18.03 4.69 4.50
N GLY A 177 -18.81 4.85 5.56
CA GLY A 177 -20.17 4.32 5.65
C GLY A 177 -21.14 4.83 4.58
N GLY A 178 -22.12 3.97 4.24
CA GLY A 178 -23.39 4.36 3.63
C GLY A 178 -23.42 4.33 2.10
N CYS A 179 -23.62 3.14 1.51
CA CYS A 179 -24.10 3.03 0.14
C CYS A 179 -25.62 3.32 0.15
N GLY A 180 -26.01 4.57 -0.04
CA GLY A 180 -27.39 4.92 -0.37
C GLY A 180 -27.67 4.50 -1.81
N GLU A 181 -28.55 3.52 -1.97
CA GLU A 181 -29.17 3.18 -3.25
C GLU A 181 -29.87 4.42 -3.81
N ARG A 182 -29.58 4.77 -5.06
CA ARG A 182 -30.56 5.45 -5.92
C ARG A 182 -30.73 4.58 -7.14
N GLY A 183 -31.91 3.96 -7.20
CA GLY A 183 -32.44 3.35 -8.40
C GLY A 183 -32.59 4.38 -9.52
N ILE A 184 -32.60 3.80 -10.71
CA ILE A 184 -33.06 4.27 -12.03
C ILE A 184 -33.89 5.57 -12.00
#